data_AF-A0A1I3VZ76-F1
#
_entry.id   AF-A0A1I3VZ76-F1
#
_cell.length_a   1.000
_cell.length_b   1.000
_cell.length_c   1.000
_cell.angle_alpha   90.00
_cell.angle_beta   90.00
_cell.angle_gamma   90.00
#
_symmetry.space_group_name_H-M   'P 1'
#
loop_
_entity.id
_entity.type
_entity.pdbx_description
1 polymer ?
#
loop_
_entity_poly.entity_id
_entity_poly.type
_entity_poly.pdbx_seq_one_letter_code
_entity_poly.pdbx_strand_id
1 'polypeptide(L)'
;MQHSCDEPSIRQISHFSYRLSELVEGKARARRLPGLSPTCVSDFLSGNRGGRPKLTRILSFVLACRYYAWDSGPLHAKPDPAAERDIWREKLETLFQDSPSAVAEPTISPLVTSAENLRQVSALPSTATAPTTSAGRLSVGEFNIHQRQYQEWYGLHGLDLAQAARAGEANAAFRLGVLLTLDRHPRMARLWLASATRSAHPHAGSLLHTEINGAAGRTAAADHAYLLGQSAHGQGDIPTAAIYYGRAAANGHADAAYHMALLHLVRGETGPAGRWFAAASRNGHPDGDRQLNQIMQGLSRNDSAAFSDT
;
A
#
# COMPACT_ATOMS: atom_id res chain seq x y z
N MET A 1 -6.81 25.38 0.35
CA MET A 1 -6.02 24.99 1.54
C MET A 1 -6.91 24.14 2.43
N GLN A 2 -6.33 23.07 3.01
CA GLN A 2 -6.86 22.20 4.08
C GLN A 2 -8.03 21.26 3.69
N HIS A 3 -8.03 19.97 4.00
CA HIS A 3 -7.38 19.26 5.11
C HIS A 3 -6.63 18.01 4.64
N SER A 4 -5.28 18.04 4.74
CA SER A 4 -4.53 16.81 5.00
C SER A 4 -5.06 16.25 6.32
N CYS A 5 -5.25 14.94 6.42
CA CYS A 5 -5.41 14.30 7.72
C CYS A 5 -4.24 14.76 8.61
N ASP A 6 -4.54 15.54 9.65
CA ASP A 6 -3.55 16.05 10.60
C ASP A 6 -2.93 14.84 11.32
N GLU A 7 -1.81 14.34 10.80
CA GLU A 7 -1.02 13.31 11.46
C GLU A 7 -0.43 13.94 12.73
N PRO A 8 -0.70 13.39 13.94
CA PRO A 8 -0.28 14.02 15.17
C PRO A 8 1.25 14.08 15.21
N SER A 9 1.78 15.29 15.40
CA SER A 9 3.21 15.49 15.60
C SER A 9 3.67 14.75 16.86
N ILE A 10 4.94 14.36 16.89
CA ILE A 10 5.59 13.69 18.04
C ILE A 10 5.35 14.47 19.35
N ARG A 11 5.32 15.81 19.27
CA ARG A 11 5.04 16.70 20.40
C ARG A 11 3.58 16.61 20.87
N GLN A 12 2.62 16.51 19.96
CA GLN A 12 1.20 16.33 20.29
C GLN A 12 0.97 14.96 20.95
N ILE A 13 1.53 13.88 20.40
CA ILE A 13 1.42 12.54 21.00
C ILE A 13 2.01 12.53 22.42
N SER A 14 3.18 13.15 22.60
CA SER A 14 3.79 13.30 23.92
C SER A 14 2.88 14.08 24.87
N HIS A 15 2.36 15.23 24.45
CA HIS A 15 1.42 16.04 25.25
C HIS A 15 0.18 15.25 25.70
N PHE A 16 -0.50 14.56 24.77
CA PHE A 16 -1.67 13.75 25.10
C PHE A 16 -1.31 12.58 26.02
N SER A 17 -0.13 11.96 25.87
CA SER A 17 0.32 10.86 26.73
C SER A 17 0.47 11.26 28.20
N TYR A 18 0.87 12.50 28.50
CA TYR A 18 0.95 13.03 29.86
C TYR A 18 -0.42 13.37 30.44
N ARG A 19 -1.42 13.68 29.59
CA ARG A 19 -2.79 14.03 30.00
C ARG A 19 -3.73 12.83 30.08
N LEU A 20 -3.27 11.62 29.77
CA LEU A 20 -4.09 10.41 29.84
C LEU A 20 -4.65 10.14 31.25
N SER A 21 -3.96 10.57 32.31
CA SER A 21 -4.47 10.47 33.69
C SER A 21 -5.70 11.34 33.95
N GLU A 22 -5.88 12.41 33.17
CA GLU A 22 -7.01 13.34 33.28
C GLU A 22 -8.16 12.93 32.34
N LEU A 23 -7.82 12.39 31.16
CA LEU A 23 -8.79 12.08 30.09
C LEU A 23 -9.50 10.72 30.28
N VAL A 24 -8.92 9.83 31.08
CA VAL A 24 -9.44 8.49 31.38
C VAL A 24 -10.25 8.51 32.67
N GLU A 25 -11.57 8.36 32.57
CA GLU A 25 -12.45 8.21 33.73
C GLU A 25 -12.47 6.74 34.21
N GLY A 26 -12.35 6.53 35.54
CA GLY A 26 -12.52 5.22 36.18
C GLY A 26 -11.30 4.69 36.96
N LYS A 27 -11.49 4.52 38.28
CA LYS A 27 -10.61 3.87 39.29
C LYS A 27 -9.10 4.09 39.12
N ALA A 28 -8.66 5.29 39.52
CA ALA A 28 -7.28 5.82 39.50
C ALA A 28 -6.15 4.92 40.07
N ARG A 29 -6.45 3.87 40.84
CA ARG A 29 -5.43 2.94 41.36
C ARG A 29 -5.03 1.81 40.39
N ALA A 30 -5.85 1.49 39.39
CA ALA A 30 -5.63 0.32 38.53
C ALA A 30 -4.90 0.61 37.20
N ARG A 31 -4.72 1.89 36.83
CA ARG A 31 -4.16 2.31 35.53
C ARG A 31 -3.08 3.38 35.70
N ARG A 32 -1.86 2.98 36.12
CA ARG A 32 -0.68 3.86 36.02
C ARG A 32 -0.09 3.75 34.61
N LEU A 33 -0.58 4.55 33.68
CA LEU A 33 0.00 4.71 32.35
C LEU A 33 1.16 5.72 32.41
N PRO A 34 2.37 5.38 31.93
CA PRO A 34 3.48 6.32 31.91
C PRO A 34 3.27 7.40 30.84
N GLY A 35 3.62 8.65 31.15
CA GLY A 35 3.80 9.69 30.14
C GLY A 35 5.01 9.35 29.25
N LEU A 36 4.89 9.63 27.95
CA LEU A 36 5.91 9.32 26.95
C LEU A 36 6.61 10.62 26.54
N SER A 37 7.94 10.67 26.71
CA SER A 37 8.74 11.78 26.19
C SER A 37 8.73 11.79 24.64
N PRO A 38 9.00 12.93 23.99
CA PRO A 38 9.09 13.01 22.52
C PRO A 38 10.12 12.05 21.92
N THR A 39 11.24 11.85 22.62
CA THR A 39 12.25 10.84 22.25
C THR A 39 11.71 9.43 22.34
N CYS A 40 10.96 9.11 23.40
CA CYS A 40 10.33 7.80 23.57
C CYS A 40 9.29 7.51 22.48
N VAL A 41 8.53 8.52 22.07
CA VAL A 41 7.56 8.43 20.95
C VAL A 41 8.30 8.22 19.62
N SER A 42 9.38 8.96 19.39
CA SER A 42 10.22 8.81 18.18
C SER A 42 10.85 7.42 18.10
N ASP A 43 11.37 6.88 19.20
CA ASP A 43 11.92 5.52 19.27
C ASP A 43 10.85 4.47 18.95
N PHE A 44 9.63 4.68 19.44
CA PHE A 44 8.50 3.77 19.25
C PHE A 44 8.07 3.72 17.78
N LEU A 45 8.02 4.87 17.12
CA LEU A 45 7.72 4.98 15.69
C LEU A 45 8.85 4.45 14.80
N SER A 46 10.10 4.59 15.25
CA SER A 46 11.29 4.17 14.49
C SER A 46 11.63 2.69 14.68
N GLY A 47 10.92 1.96 15.55
CA GLY A 47 11.16 0.54 15.82
C GLY A 47 12.51 0.25 16.49
N ASN A 48 13.17 1.26 17.06
CA ASN A 48 14.58 1.19 17.45
C ASN A 48 14.82 0.54 18.83
N ARG A 49 13.82 -0.17 19.36
CA ARG A 49 13.89 -0.81 20.69
C ARG A 49 14.03 -2.32 20.56
N GLY A 50 15.18 -2.84 20.99
CA GLY A 50 15.36 -4.27 21.19
C GLY A 50 14.54 -4.78 22.38
N GLY A 51 13.76 -5.84 22.16
CA GLY A 51 13.04 -6.58 23.21
C GLY A 51 11.54 -6.30 23.31
N ARG A 52 10.85 -7.07 24.17
CA ARG A 52 9.39 -7.02 24.33
C ARG A 52 8.94 -5.66 24.87
N PRO A 53 8.19 -4.83 24.12
CA PRO A 53 7.68 -3.57 24.63
C PRO A 53 6.69 -3.81 25.77
N LYS A 54 6.81 -3.05 26.87
CA LYS A 54 5.89 -3.14 28.00
C LYS A 54 4.49 -2.69 27.56
N LEU A 55 3.47 -3.52 27.79
CA LEU A 55 2.06 -3.24 27.47
C LEU A 55 1.61 -1.85 27.94
N THR A 56 2.06 -1.42 29.11
CA THR A 56 1.74 -0.09 29.67
C THR A 56 2.20 1.07 28.79
N ARG A 57 3.37 0.96 28.13
CA ARG A 57 3.88 2.00 27.22
C ARG A 57 3.15 2.01 25.88
N ILE A 58 2.76 0.82 25.39
CA ILE A 58 1.98 0.69 24.16
C ILE A 58 0.60 1.31 24.36
N LEU A 59 -0.05 1.01 25.49
CA LEU A 59 -1.34 1.60 25.82
C LEU A 59 -1.25 3.12 25.98
N SER A 60 -0.21 3.65 26.60
CA SER A 60 0.02 5.10 26.64
C SER A 60 0.12 5.72 25.24
N PHE A 61 0.80 5.04 24.31
CA PHE A 61 0.96 5.55 22.95
C PHE A 61 -0.35 5.49 22.16
N VAL A 62 -1.01 4.34 22.17
CA VAL A 62 -2.25 4.10 21.42
C VAL A 62 -3.37 5.00 21.93
N LEU A 63 -3.54 5.09 23.25
CA LEU A 63 -4.55 5.97 23.84
C LEU A 63 -4.25 7.43 23.50
N ALA A 64 -3.00 7.89 23.54
CA ALA A 64 -2.66 9.25 23.15
C ALA A 64 -3.07 9.57 21.70
N CYS A 65 -2.83 8.64 20.77
CA CYS A 65 -3.24 8.78 19.37
C CYS A 65 -4.77 8.77 19.20
N ARG A 66 -5.49 7.89 19.91
CA ARG A 66 -6.96 7.82 19.82
C ARG A 66 -7.65 9.01 20.47
N TYR A 67 -7.13 9.50 21.59
CA TYR A 67 -7.64 10.72 22.22
C TYR A 67 -7.36 11.94 21.36
N TYR A 68 -6.20 12.03 20.71
CA TYR A 68 -5.94 13.07 19.71
C TYR A 68 -6.94 13.02 18.55
N ALA A 69 -7.23 11.82 18.02
CA ALA A 69 -8.22 11.64 16.96
C ALA A 69 -9.68 11.86 17.42
N TRP A 70 -9.98 11.72 18.71
CA TRP A 70 -11.27 12.11 19.27
C TRP A 70 -11.38 13.62 19.45
N ASP A 71 -10.34 14.26 19.99
CA ASP A 71 -10.26 15.72 20.20
C ASP A 71 -10.24 16.50 18.87
N SER A 72 -9.57 15.95 17.86
CA SER A 72 -9.46 16.57 16.52
C SER A 72 -10.69 16.34 15.63
N GLY A 73 -11.69 15.57 16.09
CA GLY A 73 -12.95 15.33 15.37
C GLY A 73 -13.12 14.08 14.47
N PRO A 74 -12.09 13.30 14.06
CA PRO A 74 -12.32 12.10 13.22
C PRO A 74 -12.89 10.87 13.96
N LEU A 75 -12.95 10.85 15.30
CA LEU A 75 -13.61 9.79 16.06
C LEU A 75 -14.85 10.34 16.79
N HIS A 76 -16.03 9.78 16.51
CA HIS A 76 -17.29 10.18 17.16
C HIS A 76 -17.48 9.61 18.58
N ALA A 77 -16.62 8.69 19.04
CA ALA A 77 -16.73 8.02 20.33
C ALA A 77 -15.45 8.14 21.17
N LYS A 78 -15.60 8.46 22.46
CA LYS A 78 -14.50 8.52 23.43
C LYS A 78 -13.86 7.12 23.55
N PRO A 79 -12.53 6.98 23.38
CA PRO A 79 -11.88 5.68 23.41
C PRO A 79 -11.97 5.04 24.80
N ASP A 80 -12.37 3.76 24.87
CA ASP A 80 -12.40 2.99 26.12
C ASP A 80 -11.03 2.34 26.41
N PRO A 81 -10.34 2.73 27.49
CA PRO A 81 -9.07 2.14 27.90
C PRO A 81 -9.15 0.68 28.36
N ALA A 82 -10.31 0.15 28.75
CA ALA A 82 -10.43 -1.29 29.08
C ALA A 82 -10.37 -2.13 27.79
N ALA A 83 -11.21 -1.80 26.81
CA ALA A 83 -11.22 -2.46 25.52
C ALA A 83 -9.83 -2.42 24.83
N GLU A 84 -9.17 -1.27 24.82
CA GLU A 84 -7.81 -1.15 24.26
C GLU A 84 -6.79 -2.01 25.01
N ARG A 85 -6.90 -2.10 26.35
CA ARG A 85 -6.00 -2.93 27.15
C ARG A 85 -6.09 -4.41 26.77
N ASP A 86 -7.29 -4.92 26.57
CA ASP A 86 -7.48 -6.35 26.27
C ASP A 86 -7.06 -6.67 24.84
N ILE A 87 -7.39 -5.81 23.86
CA ILE A 87 -6.92 -5.93 22.47
C ILE A 87 -5.40 -5.96 22.38
N TRP A 88 -4.71 -5.03 23.05
CA TRP A 88 -3.24 -4.97 22.97
C TRP A 88 -2.53 -6.02 23.82
N ARG A 89 -3.19 -6.54 24.87
CA ARG A 89 -2.67 -7.70 25.60
C ARG A 89 -2.66 -8.93 24.73
N GLU A 90 -3.79 -9.24 24.08
CA GLU A 90 -3.92 -10.36 23.15
C GLU A 90 -2.94 -10.24 21.97
N LYS A 91 -2.81 -9.03 21.39
CA LYS A 91 -1.82 -8.77 20.33
C LYS A 91 -0.38 -8.96 20.80
N LEU A 92 -0.02 -8.57 22.03
CA LEU A 92 1.33 -8.82 22.53
C LEU A 92 1.56 -10.28 22.87
N GLU A 93 0.56 -10.96 23.43
CA GLU A 93 0.65 -12.39 23.74
C GLU A 93 0.84 -13.20 22.45
N THR A 94 0.07 -12.94 21.40
CA THR A 94 0.23 -13.59 20.08
C THR A 94 1.58 -13.28 19.44
N LEU A 95 2.04 -12.01 19.45
CA LEU A 95 3.36 -11.63 18.91
C LEU A 95 4.54 -12.26 19.65
N PHE A 96 4.33 -12.74 20.88
CA PHE A 96 5.36 -13.28 21.75
C PHE A 96 5.18 -14.74 22.18
N GLN A 97 4.11 -15.39 21.72
CA GLN A 97 3.89 -16.84 21.81
C GLN A 97 4.71 -17.62 20.78
N ASP A 98 5.10 -16.99 19.66
CA ASP A 98 5.96 -17.59 18.63
C ASP A 98 7.47 -17.61 18.99
N SER A 99 7.82 -17.39 20.25
CA SER A 99 9.16 -17.69 20.79
C SER A 99 9.07 -18.94 21.66
N PRO A 100 9.65 -20.09 21.27
CA PRO A 100 9.61 -21.28 22.10
C PRO A 100 10.47 -21.05 23.34
N SER A 101 9.85 -20.74 24.47
CA SER A 101 10.46 -20.90 25.78
C SER A 101 10.49 -22.39 26.13
N ALA A 102 11.69 -22.96 26.07
CA ALA A 102 12.22 -23.99 26.94
C ALA A 102 11.22 -24.99 27.58
N VAL A 103 11.12 -26.20 27.01
CA VAL A 103 11.22 -27.47 27.77
C VAL A 103 11.80 -28.54 26.84
N ALA A 104 12.93 -29.13 27.28
CA ALA A 104 13.50 -30.44 26.96
C ALA A 104 15.01 -30.32 26.68
N GLU A 105 15.79 -30.53 27.74
CA GLU A 105 17.22 -30.84 27.65
C GLU A 105 17.45 -32.00 26.67
N PRO A 106 18.43 -31.92 25.75
CA PRO A 106 18.83 -33.10 25.01
C PRO A 106 19.67 -33.98 25.94
N THR A 107 19.13 -35.16 26.25
CA THR A 107 19.85 -36.25 26.90
C THR A 107 21.06 -36.63 26.03
N ILE A 108 22.26 -36.26 26.48
CA ILE A 108 23.51 -36.79 25.95
C ILE A 108 23.73 -38.17 26.58
N SER A 109 23.92 -39.18 25.74
CA SER A 109 24.56 -40.45 26.13
C SER A 109 25.45 -40.94 24.98
N PRO A 110 26.53 -41.69 25.30
CA PRO A 110 27.86 -41.29 24.87
C PRO A 110 28.42 -42.09 23.70
N LEU A 111 29.47 -41.51 23.13
CA LEU A 111 30.60 -42.08 22.39
C LEU A 111 30.49 -43.55 21.95
N VAL A 112 30.54 -43.76 20.63
CA VAL A 112 31.34 -44.83 20.07
C VAL A 112 32.53 -44.20 19.35
N THR A 113 33.69 -44.45 19.94
CA THR A 113 35.04 -44.24 19.43
C THR A 113 35.21 -44.96 18.11
N SER A 114 35.78 -44.32 17.09
CA SER A 114 36.78 -44.92 16.18
C SER A 114 37.39 -43.83 15.31
N ALA A 115 38.68 -43.60 15.55
CA ALA A 115 39.52 -42.73 14.77
C ALA A 115 39.86 -43.41 13.45
N GLU A 116 39.46 -42.84 12.31
CA GLU A 116 40.22 -42.99 11.07
C GLU A 116 39.76 -41.97 10.03
N ASN A 117 40.77 -41.40 9.35
CA ASN A 117 40.69 -40.62 8.12
C ASN A 117 40.44 -39.11 8.23
N LEU A 118 41.38 -38.45 8.89
CA LEU A 118 42.00 -37.27 8.29
C LEU A 118 42.82 -37.70 7.07
N ARG A 119 42.47 -37.22 5.86
CA ARG A 119 43.40 -36.63 4.87
C ARG A 119 42.72 -36.44 3.50
N GLN A 120 43.02 -35.28 2.90
CA GLN A 120 42.78 -34.85 1.50
C GLN A 120 41.35 -34.36 1.23
N VAL A 121 41.08 -33.17 0.69
CA VAL A 121 41.80 -32.39 -0.32
C VAL A 121 41.61 -30.89 -0.09
N SER A 122 42.72 -30.17 -0.19
CA SER A 122 42.85 -28.72 -0.39
C SER A 122 42.39 -28.28 -1.78
N ALA A 123 41.43 -27.35 -1.88
CA ALA A 123 41.36 -26.32 -2.93
C ALA A 123 40.22 -25.30 -2.66
N LEU A 124 40.61 -24.04 -2.41
CA LEU A 124 39.88 -22.80 -2.73
C LEU A 124 40.79 -22.02 -3.70
N PRO A 125 40.33 -21.06 -4.54
CA PRO A 125 39.22 -20.13 -4.26
C PRO A 125 38.34 -19.75 -5.48
N SER A 126 37.19 -19.11 -5.22
CA SER A 126 36.74 -17.89 -5.93
C SER A 126 35.35 -17.42 -5.46
N THR A 127 35.37 -16.30 -4.73
CA THR A 127 34.47 -15.12 -4.81
C THR A 127 33.03 -15.30 -5.31
N ALA A 128 32.06 -15.10 -4.41
CA ALA A 128 31.01 -14.07 -4.52
C ALA A 128 30.08 -14.16 -3.31
N THR A 129 30.35 -13.36 -2.28
CA THR A 129 29.48 -13.21 -1.12
C THR A 129 28.32 -12.28 -1.49
N ALA A 130 27.12 -12.83 -1.70
CA ALA A 130 25.88 -12.05 -1.65
C ALA A 130 25.33 -12.12 -0.21
N PRO A 131 25.01 -10.99 0.45
CA PRO A 131 24.36 -11.04 1.75
C PRO A 131 22.92 -11.50 1.55
N THR A 132 22.60 -12.69 2.07
CA THR A 132 21.22 -13.10 2.31
C THR A 132 20.72 -12.32 3.52
N THR A 133 20.33 -11.06 3.28
CA THR A 133 19.60 -10.27 4.28
C THR A 133 18.14 -10.70 4.22
N SER A 134 17.66 -11.25 5.33
CA SER A 134 16.27 -11.63 5.55
C SER A 134 15.34 -10.45 5.23
N ALA A 135 14.76 -10.47 4.03
CA ALA A 135 13.59 -9.66 3.73
C ALA A 135 12.50 -10.05 4.74
N GLY A 136 12.05 -9.08 5.53
CA GLY A 136 11.04 -9.25 6.56
C GLY A 136 9.86 -10.06 6.02
N ARG A 137 9.69 -11.25 6.57
CA ARG A 137 8.62 -12.16 6.21
C ARG A 137 7.34 -11.56 6.80
N LEU A 138 6.57 -10.84 5.97
CA LEU A 138 5.25 -10.32 6.33
C LEU A 138 4.43 -11.47 6.94
N SER A 139 3.81 -11.23 8.10
CA SER A 139 2.99 -12.26 8.76
C SER A 139 1.82 -12.66 7.86
N VAL A 140 1.35 -13.91 7.97
CA VAL A 140 0.21 -14.43 7.19
C VAL A 140 -1.06 -13.57 7.39
N GLY A 141 -1.19 -12.91 8.53
CA GLY A 141 -2.27 -11.97 8.84
C GLY A 141 -2.18 -10.64 8.07
N GLU A 142 -1.02 -9.98 8.07
CA GLU A 142 -0.79 -8.76 7.26
C GLU A 142 -0.86 -9.07 5.76
N PHE A 143 -0.44 -10.27 5.38
CA PHE A 143 -0.50 -10.79 4.01
C PHE A 143 -1.94 -10.87 3.47
N ASN A 144 -2.88 -11.40 4.25
CA ASN A 144 -4.28 -11.52 3.84
C ASN A 144 -5.01 -10.17 3.80
N ILE A 145 -4.58 -9.19 4.61
CA ILE A 145 -5.17 -7.85 4.64
C ILE A 145 -4.85 -7.12 3.33
N HIS A 146 -3.61 -7.16 2.87
CA HIS A 146 -3.22 -6.50 1.62
C HIS A 146 -3.81 -7.17 0.38
N GLN A 147 -3.96 -8.51 0.37
CA GLN A 147 -4.61 -9.20 -0.75
C GLN A 147 -6.08 -8.79 -0.93
N ARG A 148 -6.85 -8.71 0.17
CA ARG A 148 -8.23 -8.23 0.10
C ARG A 148 -8.31 -6.79 -0.41
N GLN A 149 -7.42 -5.92 0.08
CA GLN A 149 -7.35 -4.53 -0.38
C GLN A 149 -7.06 -4.42 -1.88
N TYR A 150 -6.10 -5.19 -2.40
CA TYR A 150 -5.80 -5.19 -3.83
C TYR A 150 -6.97 -5.73 -4.66
N GLN A 151 -7.66 -6.76 -4.18
CA GLN A 151 -8.86 -7.28 -4.84
C GLN A 151 -10.00 -6.25 -4.86
N GLU A 152 -10.22 -5.53 -3.76
CA GLU A 152 -11.24 -4.48 -3.67
C GLU A 152 -10.96 -3.31 -4.62
N TRP A 153 -9.70 -2.90 -4.73
CA TRP A 153 -9.35 -1.76 -5.60
C TRP A 153 -9.24 -2.15 -7.08
N TYR A 154 -8.66 -3.32 -7.36
CA TYR A 154 -8.14 -3.68 -8.69
C TYR A 154 -8.80 -4.95 -9.26
N GLY A 155 -9.74 -5.55 -8.53
CA GLY A 155 -10.36 -6.80 -8.91
C GLY A 155 -9.36 -7.95 -8.92
N LEU A 156 -9.67 -8.97 -9.73
CA LEU A 156 -8.82 -10.16 -9.90
C LEU A 156 -7.43 -9.80 -10.40
N HIS A 157 -7.32 -8.85 -11.33
CA HIS A 157 -6.03 -8.43 -11.90
C HIS A 157 -5.04 -7.94 -10.83
N GLY A 158 -5.49 -7.14 -9.86
CA GLY A 158 -4.57 -6.71 -8.79
C GLY A 158 -4.23 -7.79 -7.78
N LEU A 159 -5.13 -8.76 -7.56
CA LEU A 159 -4.82 -9.93 -6.75
C LEU A 159 -3.73 -10.78 -7.42
N ASP A 160 -3.87 -11.05 -8.72
CA ASP A 160 -2.90 -11.82 -9.49
C ASP A 160 -1.54 -11.11 -9.53
N LEU A 161 -1.52 -9.80 -9.76
CA LEU A 161 -0.32 -8.98 -9.67
C LEU A 161 0.33 -9.04 -8.29
N ALA A 162 -0.45 -8.97 -7.22
CA ALA A 162 0.09 -9.03 -5.85
C ALA A 162 0.68 -10.41 -5.53
N GLN A 163 0.07 -11.49 -6.01
CA GLN A 163 0.60 -12.85 -5.85
C GLN A 163 1.90 -13.04 -6.66
N ALA A 164 1.92 -12.62 -7.92
CA ALA A 164 3.10 -12.70 -8.79
C ALA A 164 4.26 -11.82 -8.28
N ALA A 165 3.96 -10.60 -7.85
CA ALA A 165 4.95 -9.70 -7.25
C ALA A 165 5.58 -10.31 -5.99
N ARG A 166 4.79 -11.01 -5.18
CA ARG A 166 5.28 -11.74 -4.00
C ARG A 166 6.14 -12.94 -4.36
N ALA A 167 5.81 -13.63 -5.45
CA ALA A 167 6.65 -14.71 -5.98
C ALA A 167 8.02 -14.20 -6.48
N GLY A 168 8.24 -12.88 -6.48
CA GLY A 168 9.50 -12.25 -6.88
C GLY A 168 9.49 -11.73 -8.31
N GLU A 169 8.34 -11.78 -9.00
CA GLU A 169 8.23 -11.31 -10.37
C GLU A 169 8.37 -9.78 -10.44
N ALA A 170 9.46 -9.33 -11.06
CA ALA A 170 9.82 -7.91 -11.14
C ALA A 170 8.77 -7.07 -11.89
N ASN A 171 8.22 -7.61 -12.98
CA ASN A 171 7.23 -6.95 -13.82
C ASN A 171 5.89 -6.79 -13.10
N ALA A 172 5.42 -7.84 -12.41
CA ALA A 172 4.22 -7.76 -11.59
C ALA A 172 4.37 -6.73 -10.44
N ALA A 173 5.51 -6.73 -9.76
CA ALA A 173 5.81 -5.75 -8.71
C ALA A 173 5.85 -4.31 -9.25
N PHE A 174 6.43 -4.09 -10.44
CA PHE A 174 6.42 -2.79 -11.10
C PHE A 174 5.01 -2.34 -11.47
N ARG A 175 4.23 -3.22 -12.13
CA ARG A 175 2.83 -2.96 -12.53
C ARG A 175 1.97 -2.58 -11.33
N LEU A 176 2.08 -3.31 -10.22
CA LEU A 176 1.36 -2.98 -8.99
C LEU A 176 1.84 -1.65 -8.38
N GLY A 177 3.16 -1.40 -8.39
CA GLY A 177 3.76 -0.14 -7.95
C GLY A 177 3.27 1.09 -8.73
N VAL A 178 3.08 0.95 -10.04
CA VAL A 178 2.49 2.00 -10.90
C VAL A 178 1.05 2.30 -10.48
N LEU A 179 0.21 1.27 -10.34
CA LEU A 179 -1.19 1.43 -9.91
C LEU A 179 -1.29 2.15 -8.55
N LEU A 180 -0.48 1.72 -7.58
CA LEU A 180 -0.47 2.30 -6.25
C LEU A 180 0.05 3.74 -6.22
N THR A 181 0.93 4.11 -7.15
CA THR A 181 1.39 5.50 -7.30
C THR A 181 0.25 6.40 -7.79
N LEU A 182 -0.53 5.91 -8.76
CA LEU A 182 -1.68 6.63 -9.31
C LEU A 182 -2.82 6.80 -8.30
N ASP A 183 -3.05 5.79 -7.46
CA ASP A 183 -4.10 5.80 -6.44
C ASP A 183 -3.67 6.43 -5.10
N ARG A 184 -2.51 7.11 -5.06
CA ARG A 184 -2.01 7.84 -3.89
C ARG A 184 -1.71 6.95 -2.67
N HIS A 185 -1.18 5.76 -2.91
CA HIS A 185 -0.66 4.86 -1.87
C HIS A 185 0.87 4.78 -1.88
N PRO A 186 1.60 5.88 -1.60
CA PRO A 186 3.03 5.97 -1.85
C PRO A 186 3.89 5.07 -0.96
N ARG A 187 3.41 4.74 0.25
CA ARG A 187 4.12 3.81 1.14
C ARG A 187 4.18 2.42 0.50
N MET A 188 3.05 1.90 0.03
CA MET A 188 3.00 0.59 -0.64
C MET A 188 3.65 0.61 -2.02
N ALA A 189 3.44 1.68 -2.79
CA ALA A 189 4.10 1.83 -4.09
C ALA A 189 5.63 1.76 -3.96
N ARG A 190 6.20 2.47 -2.98
CA ARG A 190 7.65 2.46 -2.73
C ARG A 190 8.18 1.06 -2.40
N LEU A 191 7.43 0.27 -1.63
CA LEU A 191 7.84 -1.10 -1.27
C LEU A 191 7.93 -2.00 -2.51
N TRP A 192 6.89 -1.99 -3.35
CA TRP A 192 6.84 -2.82 -4.55
C TRP A 192 7.84 -2.35 -5.61
N LEU A 193 7.99 -1.04 -5.81
CA LEU A 193 8.98 -0.47 -6.73
C LEU A 193 10.42 -0.74 -6.26
N ALA A 194 10.70 -0.68 -4.95
CA ALA A 194 11.99 -1.09 -4.40
C ALA A 194 12.25 -2.59 -4.64
N SER A 195 11.23 -3.44 -4.53
CA SER A 195 11.35 -4.87 -4.87
C SER A 195 11.66 -5.07 -6.34
N ALA A 196 10.93 -4.41 -7.24
CA ALA A 196 11.19 -4.46 -8.68
C ALA A 196 12.59 -3.93 -9.04
N THR A 197 13.08 -2.92 -8.32
CA THR A 197 14.43 -2.35 -8.52
C THR A 197 15.53 -3.34 -8.10
N ARG A 198 15.34 -4.08 -7.00
CA ARG A 198 16.26 -5.16 -6.59
C ARG A 198 16.31 -6.29 -7.62
N SER A 199 15.19 -6.57 -8.28
CA SER A 199 15.12 -7.52 -9.39
C SER A 199 15.52 -6.91 -10.75
N ALA A 200 16.19 -5.74 -10.75
CA ALA A 200 16.72 -5.05 -11.92
C ALA A 200 15.69 -4.68 -13.02
N HIS A 201 14.44 -4.35 -12.62
CA HIS A 201 13.45 -3.86 -13.58
C HIS A 201 13.85 -2.48 -14.17
N PRO A 202 13.88 -2.30 -15.50
CA PRO A 202 14.49 -1.15 -16.16
C PRO A 202 13.86 0.20 -15.78
N HIS A 203 12.54 0.22 -15.58
CA HIS A 203 11.81 1.46 -15.28
C HIS A 203 11.50 1.67 -13.79
N ALA A 204 11.71 0.64 -12.95
CA ALA A 204 11.32 0.70 -11.54
C ALA A 204 12.20 1.68 -10.74
N GLY A 205 13.50 1.67 -11.02
CA GLY A 205 14.44 2.58 -10.37
C GLY A 205 14.11 4.05 -10.67
N SER A 206 13.87 4.39 -11.94
CA SER A 206 13.52 5.77 -12.33
C SER A 206 12.27 6.25 -11.60
N LEU A 207 11.19 5.46 -11.62
CA LEU A 207 9.93 5.82 -10.96
C LEU A 207 10.07 5.91 -9.43
N LEU A 208 10.91 5.07 -8.82
CA LEU A 208 11.18 5.09 -7.39
C LEU A 208 11.88 6.37 -6.92
N HIS A 209 12.83 6.86 -7.72
CA HIS A 209 13.63 8.04 -7.40
C HIS A 209 12.91 9.34 -7.78
N THR A 210 11.98 9.30 -8.74
CA THR A 210 11.04 10.41 -8.92
C THR A 210 10.15 10.54 -7.68
N GLU A 211 9.74 11.77 -7.34
CA GLU A 211 8.87 12.00 -6.19
C GLU A 211 7.53 11.27 -6.35
N ILE A 212 7.42 10.04 -5.82
CA ILE A 212 6.18 9.22 -5.86
C ILE A 212 5.00 9.99 -5.24
N ASN A 213 5.27 10.86 -4.26
CA ASN A 213 4.26 11.71 -3.61
C ASN A 213 3.89 12.94 -4.46
N GLY A 214 4.78 13.36 -5.35
CA GLY A 214 4.70 14.58 -6.13
C GLY A 214 3.86 14.42 -7.39
N ALA A 215 3.59 15.54 -8.08
CA ALA A 215 2.91 15.52 -9.36
C ALA A 215 3.75 14.80 -10.43
N ALA A 216 5.08 15.00 -10.43
CA ALA A 216 6.00 14.39 -11.37
C ALA A 216 6.03 12.85 -11.32
N GLY A 217 6.00 12.26 -10.12
CA GLY A 217 5.94 10.80 -9.99
C GLY A 217 4.61 10.22 -10.52
N ARG A 218 3.52 10.98 -10.41
CA ARG A 218 2.21 10.56 -10.94
C ARG A 218 2.09 10.70 -12.44
N THR A 219 2.66 11.75 -13.03
CA THR A 219 2.70 11.87 -14.50
C THR A 219 3.53 10.74 -15.08
N ALA A 220 4.72 10.46 -14.53
CA ALA A 220 5.55 9.33 -14.96
C ALA A 220 4.83 7.97 -14.76
N ALA A 221 4.14 7.78 -13.64
CA ALA A 221 3.32 6.58 -13.43
C ALA A 221 2.15 6.49 -14.42
N ALA A 222 1.56 7.62 -14.82
CA ALA A 222 0.45 7.66 -15.77
C ALA A 222 0.93 7.29 -17.17
N ASP A 223 2.12 7.74 -17.57
CA ASP A 223 2.75 7.37 -18.85
C ASP A 223 3.01 5.86 -18.89
N HIS A 224 3.57 5.30 -17.80
CA HIS A 224 3.76 3.86 -17.68
C HIS A 224 2.45 3.08 -17.68
N ALA A 225 1.41 3.56 -16.99
CA ALA A 225 0.10 2.94 -17.02
C ALA A 225 -0.53 2.98 -18.42
N TYR A 226 -0.37 4.07 -19.17
CA TYR A 226 -0.83 4.15 -20.56
C TYR A 226 -0.17 3.08 -21.44
N LEU A 227 1.15 2.91 -21.34
CA LEU A 227 1.88 1.86 -22.07
C LEU A 227 1.43 0.44 -21.66
N LEU A 228 1.19 0.20 -20.38
CA LEU A 228 0.66 -1.07 -19.88
C LEU A 228 -0.76 -1.33 -20.41
N GLY A 229 -1.60 -0.30 -20.48
CA GLY A 229 -2.93 -0.37 -21.07
C GLY A 229 -2.89 -0.71 -22.56
N GLN A 230 -1.99 -0.08 -23.33
CA GLN A 230 -1.78 -0.40 -24.75
C GLN A 230 -1.34 -1.85 -24.95
N SER A 231 -0.41 -2.34 -24.10
CA SER A 231 0.04 -3.73 -24.17
C SER A 231 -1.10 -4.72 -23.88
N ALA A 232 -1.91 -4.46 -22.84
CA ALA A 232 -3.06 -5.30 -22.52
C ALA A 232 -4.13 -5.26 -23.63
N HIS A 233 -4.41 -4.08 -24.19
CA HIS A 233 -5.34 -3.94 -25.30
C HIS A 233 -4.86 -4.70 -26.54
N GLY A 234 -3.57 -4.61 -26.90
CA GLY A 234 -2.99 -5.38 -28.00
C GLY A 234 -3.03 -6.90 -27.80
N GLN A 235 -3.11 -7.37 -26.55
CA GLN A 235 -3.29 -8.78 -26.19
C GLN A 235 -4.77 -9.20 -26.17
N GLY A 236 -5.71 -8.28 -26.39
CA GLY A 236 -7.15 -8.53 -26.30
C GLY A 236 -7.72 -8.51 -24.88
N ASP A 237 -6.91 -8.17 -23.86
CA ASP A 237 -7.35 -8.05 -22.47
C ASP A 237 -7.92 -6.64 -22.20
N ILE A 238 -9.13 -6.44 -22.72
CA ILE A 238 -9.88 -5.18 -22.58
C ILE A 238 -10.16 -4.82 -21.11
N PRO A 239 -10.56 -5.75 -20.21
CA PRO A 239 -10.76 -5.44 -18.80
C PRO A 239 -9.50 -4.87 -18.14
N THR A 240 -8.34 -5.49 -18.35
CA THR A 240 -7.07 -5.00 -17.80
C THR A 240 -6.64 -3.67 -18.41
N ALA A 241 -6.82 -3.50 -19.72
CA ALA A 241 -6.55 -2.23 -20.38
C ALA A 241 -7.37 -1.08 -19.78
N ALA A 242 -8.67 -1.31 -19.52
CA ALA A 242 -9.55 -0.32 -18.91
C ALA A 242 -9.09 0.10 -17.50
N ILE A 243 -8.57 -0.84 -16.70
CA ILE A 243 -8.02 -0.54 -15.37
C ILE A 243 -6.85 0.46 -15.47
N TYR A 244 -5.91 0.21 -16.38
CA TYR A 244 -4.74 1.06 -16.55
C TYR A 244 -5.08 2.42 -17.18
N TYR A 245 -5.86 2.42 -18.26
CA TYR A 245 -6.27 3.67 -18.91
C TYR A 245 -7.12 4.53 -17.98
N GLY A 246 -8.04 3.95 -17.21
CA GLY A 246 -8.87 4.69 -16.26
C GLY A 246 -8.04 5.43 -15.21
N ARG A 247 -7.02 4.79 -14.65
CA ARG A 247 -6.13 5.43 -13.65
C ARG A 247 -5.18 6.45 -14.24
N ALA A 248 -4.64 6.19 -15.43
CA ALA A 248 -3.82 7.16 -16.14
C ALA A 248 -4.65 8.41 -16.50
N ALA A 249 -5.87 8.22 -17.01
CA ALA A 249 -6.81 9.29 -17.33
C ALA A 249 -7.22 10.09 -16.08
N ALA A 250 -7.48 9.42 -14.97
CA ALA A 250 -7.80 10.07 -13.69
C ALA A 250 -6.64 10.94 -13.15
N ASN A 251 -5.41 10.68 -13.58
CA ASN A 251 -4.22 11.47 -13.25
C ASN A 251 -3.82 12.48 -14.35
N GLY A 252 -4.70 12.70 -15.34
CA GLY A 252 -4.52 13.76 -16.35
C GLY A 252 -3.90 13.31 -17.68
N HIS A 253 -3.70 12.01 -17.91
CA HIS A 253 -3.14 11.55 -19.18
C HIS A 253 -4.18 11.65 -20.31
N ALA A 254 -3.90 12.49 -21.31
CA ALA A 254 -4.83 12.82 -22.39
C ALA A 254 -5.17 11.61 -23.29
N ASP A 255 -4.16 10.87 -23.75
CA ASP A 255 -4.39 9.70 -24.61
C ASP A 255 -5.11 8.57 -23.89
N ALA A 256 -4.80 8.32 -22.62
CA ALA A 256 -5.52 7.32 -21.82
C ALA A 256 -7.00 7.69 -21.65
N ALA A 257 -7.32 8.97 -21.46
CA ALA A 257 -8.72 9.44 -21.41
C ALA A 257 -9.43 9.23 -22.75
N TYR A 258 -8.76 9.47 -23.88
CA TYR A 258 -9.30 9.18 -25.21
C TYR A 258 -9.58 7.69 -25.41
N HIS A 259 -8.64 6.81 -25.03
CA HIS A 259 -8.82 5.36 -25.15
C HIS A 259 -9.93 4.84 -24.23
N MET A 260 -10.06 5.37 -23.01
CA MET A 260 -11.22 5.06 -22.15
C MET A 260 -12.53 5.45 -22.80
N ALA A 261 -12.60 6.63 -23.45
CA ALA A 261 -13.78 7.08 -24.14
C ALA A 261 -14.17 6.13 -25.28
N LEU A 262 -13.20 5.65 -26.06
CA LEU A 262 -13.42 4.64 -27.10
C LEU A 262 -13.93 3.31 -26.53
N LEU A 263 -13.37 2.84 -25.42
CA LEU A 263 -13.84 1.61 -24.76
C LEU A 263 -15.31 1.72 -24.33
N HIS A 264 -15.72 2.87 -23.79
CA HIS A 264 -17.13 3.13 -23.47
C HIS A 264 -18.01 3.23 -24.72
N LEU A 265 -17.50 3.84 -25.80
CA LEU A 265 -18.23 3.96 -27.06
C LEU A 265 -18.50 2.60 -27.71
N VAL A 266 -17.53 1.68 -27.68
CA VAL A 266 -17.69 0.29 -28.16
C VAL A 266 -18.74 -0.47 -27.35
N ARG A 267 -18.92 -0.13 -26.06
CA ARG A 267 -19.99 -0.67 -25.20
C ARG A 267 -21.35 0.00 -25.40
N GLY A 268 -21.43 1.01 -26.29
CA GLY A 268 -22.65 1.81 -26.51
C GLY A 268 -22.93 2.84 -25.41
N GLU A 269 -21.97 3.07 -24.50
CA GLU A 269 -22.13 3.96 -23.35
C GLU A 269 -21.74 5.40 -23.73
N THR A 270 -22.61 6.07 -24.48
CA THR A 270 -22.35 7.43 -25.02
C THR A 270 -22.15 8.49 -23.93
N GLY A 271 -22.87 8.41 -22.82
CA GLY A 271 -22.72 9.32 -21.67
C GLY A 271 -21.33 9.26 -21.03
N PRO A 272 -20.88 8.09 -20.52
CA PRO A 272 -19.53 7.89 -20.03
C PRO A 272 -18.45 8.22 -21.08
N ALA A 273 -18.64 7.83 -22.34
CA ALA A 273 -17.71 8.17 -23.43
C ALA A 273 -17.54 9.69 -23.58
N GLY A 274 -18.63 10.46 -23.60
CA GLY A 274 -18.58 11.92 -23.67
C GLY A 274 -17.82 12.55 -22.50
N ARG A 275 -17.99 12.04 -21.27
CA ARG A 275 -17.24 12.53 -20.10
C ARG A 275 -15.74 12.33 -20.26
N TRP A 276 -15.33 11.18 -20.79
CA TRP A 276 -13.91 10.89 -21.03
C TRP A 276 -13.33 11.65 -22.22
N PHE A 277 -14.09 11.88 -23.30
CA PHE A 277 -13.64 12.77 -24.39
C PHE A 277 -13.47 14.21 -23.91
N ALA A 278 -14.37 14.71 -23.05
CA ALA A 278 -14.21 16.01 -22.41
C ALA A 278 -12.95 16.05 -21.50
N ALA A 279 -12.65 14.97 -20.78
CA ALA A 279 -11.41 14.86 -20.02
C ALA A 279 -10.16 14.86 -20.94
N ALA A 280 -10.21 14.13 -22.06
CA ALA A 280 -9.14 14.10 -23.05
C ALA A 280 -8.89 15.49 -23.66
N SER A 281 -9.95 16.20 -24.05
CA SER A 281 -9.90 17.59 -24.53
C SER A 281 -9.24 18.54 -23.51
N ARG A 282 -9.71 18.55 -22.26
CA ARG A 282 -9.14 19.39 -21.21
C ARG A 282 -7.66 19.12 -20.93
N ASN A 283 -7.22 17.89 -21.15
CA ASN A 283 -5.82 17.47 -20.99
C ASN A 283 -5.00 17.66 -22.28
N GLY A 284 -5.58 18.19 -23.35
CA GLY A 284 -4.88 18.56 -24.58
C GLY A 284 -4.84 17.49 -25.68
N HIS A 285 -5.73 16.50 -25.67
CA HIS A 285 -5.79 15.49 -26.74
C HIS A 285 -6.28 16.12 -28.07
N PRO A 286 -5.56 15.96 -29.19
CA PRO A 286 -5.86 16.65 -30.45
C PRO A 286 -7.24 16.32 -31.03
N ASP A 287 -7.72 15.08 -30.83
CA ASP A 287 -9.03 14.64 -31.32
C ASP A 287 -10.14 14.68 -30.24
N GLY A 288 -9.82 15.13 -29.02
CA GLY A 288 -10.76 15.11 -27.90
C GLY A 288 -12.03 15.92 -28.19
N ASP A 289 -11.86 17.17 -28.64
CA ASP A 289 -12.98 18.07 -28.96
C ASP A 289 -13.79 17.57 -30.16
N ARG A 290 -13.11 17.06 -31.20
CA ARG A 290 -13.77 16.56 -32.41
C ARG A 290 -14.71 15.40 -32.08
N GLN A 291 -14.22 14.42 -31.31
CA GLN A 291 -14.99 13.24 -30.92
C GLN A 291 -16.11 13.59 -29.94
N LEU A 292 -15.86 14.50 -28.99
CA LEU A 292 -16.89 14.99 -28.08
C LEU A 292 -18.06 15.64 -28.84
N ASN A 293 -17.75 16.50 -29.82
CA ASN A 293 -18.75 17.15 -30.66
C ASN A 293 -19.56 16.13 -31.48
N GLN A 294 -18.91 15.08 -32.01
CA GLN A 294 -19.60 14.01 -32.75
C GLN A 294 -20.63 13.29 -31.87
N ILE A 295 -20.27 12.95 -30.63
CA ILE A 295 -21.20 12.29 -29.70
C ILE A 295 -22.35 13.21 -29.29
N MET A 296 -22.09 14.49 -29.02
CA MET A 296 -23.17 15.44 -28.70
C MET A 296 -24.14 15.63 -29.86
N GLN A 297 -23.65 15.70 -31.10
CA GLN A 297 -24.51 15.78 -32.28
C GLN A 297 -25.31 14.49 -32.51
N GLY A 298 -24.72 13.32 -32.23
CA GLY A 298 -25.42 12.04 -32.29
C GLY A 298 -26.57 11.93 -31.29
N LEU A 299 -26.35 12.40 -30.05
CA LEU A 299 -27.39 12.44 -29.01
C LEU A 299 -28.55 13.37 -29.42
N SER A 300 -28.25 14.59 -29.88
CA SER A 300 -29.27 15.55 -30.30
C SER A 300 -30.13 15.06 -31.48
N ARG A 301 -29.60 14.19 -32.35
CA ARG A 301 -30.35 13.60 -33.47
C ARG A 301 -31.23 12.42 -33.04
N ASN A 302 -30.79 11.64 -32.08
CA ASN A 302 -31.60 10.54 -31.55
C ASN A 302 -32.77 11.05 -30.69
N ASP A 303 -32.55 12.13 -29.94
CA ASP A 303 -33.61 12.76 -29.15
C ASP A 303 -34.71 13.37 -30.05
N SER A 304 -34.34 13.98 -31.18
CA SER A 304 -35.33 14.55 -32.11
C SER A 304 -36.10 13.48 -32.90
N ALA A 305 -35.50 12.33 -33.20
CA ALA A 305 -36.18 11.19 -33.82
C ALA A 305 -37.19 10.51 -32.87
N ALA A 306 -36.94 10.52 -31.57
CA ALA A 306 -37.87 9.97 -30.57
C ALA A 306 -39.16 10.80 -30.41
N PHE A 307 -39.17 12.06 -30.85
CA PHE A 307 -40.33 12.95 -30.79
C PHE A 307 -41.16 13.00 -32.09
N SER A 308 -40.71 12.37 -33.17
CA SER A 308 -41.41 12.38 -34.47
C SER A 308 -42.30 11.16 -34.76
N ASP A 309 -42.31 10.15 -33.88
CA ASP A 309 -43.05 8.88 -34.05
C ASP A 309 -44.28 8.70 -33.12
N THR A 310 -44.82 9.79 -32.55
CA THR A 310 -46.10 9.81 -31.81
C THR A 310 -47.12 10.72 -32.46
#